data_AF-A0A0D8HY82-F1
#
_entry.id   AF-A0A0D8HY82-F1
#
_cell.length_a   1.000
_cell.length_b   1.000
_cell.length_c   1.000
_cell.angle_alpha   90.00
_cell.angle_beta   90.00
_cell.angle_gamma   90.00
#
_symmetry.space_group_name_H-M   'P 1'
#
loop_
_entity.id
_entity.type
_entity.pdbx_description
1 polymer ?
#
loop_
_entity_poly.entity_id
_entity_poly.type
_entity_poly.pdbx_seq_one_letter_code
_entity_poly.pdbx_strand_id
1 'polypeptide(L)'
;MTGTTSPTVHKEFVSSESPGAKRAGAGGYPCQGIYYTPAGKKPRIAMIATHYQIDFSEHYIAEFMAARGIGFLGWNTRYRGYEELFNLDQALVDIGVGVRWLEEHAGVDQVILLGNSGGGSLMAAYQAQATSPCIRPARDMEPAVGINDLIPGAAYISLAAHGGRPDVLTAWLDAAVVDENDPTLTDPELDLFNPENGPPYSAEFIERYRAAQVARNHRITAWAQEELARITAAGYNDRHFGVPRTWADPRMVDATLEPSSRPAGECYRGPTSVANREDRGIGAGSTLRNWLHMWSLEESQCRAEMHMEKITVPSLVINPDGDSGVFPSDADALFNALASEDKSRKDLPGDHYFQEPGARAAVADVMCEWIADRFPKAQW
;
A
#
# COMPACT_ATOMS: atom_id res chain seq x y z
N MET A 1 15.99 -34.19 17.24
CA MET A 1 15.15 -33.11 17.79
C MET A 1 16.01 -32.24 18.69
N THR A 2 16.70 -31.26 18.10
CA THR A 2 17.35 -30.17 18.86
C THR A 2 16.39 -29.01 18.81
N GLY A 3 15.63 -28.81 19.89
CA GLY A 3 14.75 -27.65 20.03
C GLY A 3 15.61 -26.40 20.18
N THR A 4 15.89 -25.73 19.07
CA THR A 4 16.27 -24.31 19.09
C THR A 4 15.06 -23.55 19.56
N THR A 5 15.04 -23.17 20.85
CA THR A 5 14.13 -22.17 21.35
C THR A 5 14.31 -20.91 20.51
N SER A 6 13.32 -20.58 19.67
CA SER A 6 13.31 -19.30 18.97
C SER A 6 13.56 -18.19 20.00
N PRO A 7 14.45 -17.22 19.72
CA PRO A 7 14.68 -16.14 20.66
C PRO A 7 13.35 -15.48 21.00
N THR A 8 13.08 -15.26 22.28
CA THR A 8 11.89 -14.53 22.72
C THR A 8 11.89 -13.16 22.06
N VAL A 9 10.78 -12.76 21.44
CA VAL A 9 10.64 -11.43 20.81
C VAL A 9 10.15 -10.44 21.86
N HIS A 10 10.83 -9.30 21.99
CA HIS A 10 10.39 -8.16 22.77
C HIS A 10 9.54 -7.24 21.90
N LYS A 11 8.45 -6.69 22.47
CA LYS A 11 7.53 -5.76 21.81
C LYS A 11 7.45 -4.48 22.63
N GLU A 12 7.80 -3.35 22.03
CA GLU A 12 7.71 -2.03 22.65
C GLU A 12 6.64 -1.20 21.94
N PHE A 13 5.65 -0.71 22.68
CA PHE A 13 4.72 0.27 22.13
C PHE A 13 5.40 1.63 21.99
N VAL A 14 5.39 2.16 20.78
CA VAL A 14 5.99 3.45 20.45
C VAL A 14 4.87 4.40 20.03
N SER A 15 4.89 5.63 20.54
CA SER A 15 3.94 6.67 20.12
C SER A 15 4.56 8.05 20.22
N SER A 16 4.22 8.93 19.29
CA SER A 16 4.84 10.26 19.20
C SER A 16 3.90 11.30 18.59
N GLU A 17 4.12 12.56 18.95
CA GLU A 17 3.66 13.69 18.14
C GLU A 17 4.33 13.66 16.77
N SER A 18 3.70 14.35 15.82
CA SER A 18 4.25 14.58 14.49
C SER A 18 4.21 16.08 14.19
N PRO A 19 5.13 16.62 13.37
CA PRO A 19 4.98 17.97 12.88
C PRO A 19 3.55 18.23 12.35
N GLY A 20 2.94 19.30 12.84
CA GLY A 20 1.56 19.67 12.52
C GLY A 20 0.45 18.86 13.22
N ALA A 21 0.77 17.84 14.03
CA ALA A 21 -0.21 17.08 14.81
C ALA A 21 0.31 16.76 16.22
N LYS A 22 -0.39 17.28 17.24
CA LYS A 22 -0.09 17.04 18.65
C LYS A 22 -0.92 15.91 19.22
N ARG A 23 -0.64 15.54 20.47
CA ARG A 23 -1.51 14.65 21.24
C ARG A 23 -2.95 15.15 21.26
N ALA A 24 -3.90 14.30 20.85
CA ALA A 24 -5.32 14.62 20.83
C ALA A 24 -5.87 14.83 22.25
N GLY A 25 -7.00 15.56 22.37
CA GLY A 25 -7.64 15.82 23.67
C GLY A 25 -8.07 14.55 24.43
N ALA A 26 -8.37 13.46 23.71
CA ALA A 26 -8.64 12.14 24.30
C ALA A 26 -7.38 11.36 24.72
N GLY A 27 -6.19 11.91 24.46
CA GLY A 27 -4.90 11.37 24.93
C GLY A 27 -4.13 10.50 23.93
N GLY A 28 -4.65 10.25 22.73
CA GLY A 28 -3.92 9.53 21.67
C GLY A 28 -2.88 10.41 20.98
N TYR A 29 -1.73 9.83 20.63
CA TYR A 29 -0.75 10.45 19.74
C TYR A 29 -1.08 10.13 18.27
N PRO A 30 -0.76 11.02 17.32
CA PRO A 30 -1.06 10.81 15.90
C PRO A 30 -0.28 9.64 15.30
N CYS A 31 0.97 9.42 15.73
CA CYS A 31 1.79 8.31 15.23
C CYS A 31 1.96 7.27 16.32
N GLN A 32 1.73 6.00 15.98
CA GLN A 32 1.74 4.89 16.92
C GLN A 32 2.25 3.62 16.24
N GLY A 33 2.91 2.74 17.00
CA GLY A 33 3.41 1.49 16.46
C GLY A 33 3.91 0.54 17.52
N ILE A 34 4.41 -0.61 17.08
CA ILE A 34 5.11 -1.56 17.94
C ILE A 34 6.48 -1.84 17.32
N TYR A 35 7.52 -1.69 18.13
CA TYR A 35 8.88 -2.06 17.79
C TYR A 35 9.19 -3.48 18.30
N TYR A 36 9.54 -4.37 17.39
CA TYR A 36 9.86 -5.76 17.64
C TYR A 36 11.36 -5.94 17.59
N THR A 37 11.93 -6.57 18.62
CA THR A 37 13.36 -6.89 18.69
C THR A 37 13.59 -8.29 19.25
N PRO A 38 14.74 -8.92 18.98
CA PRO A 38 15.16 -10.06 19.79
C PRO A 38 15.34 -9.63 21.24
N ALA A 39 14.79 -10.40 22.19
CA ALA A 39 14.87 -10.07 23.62
C ALA A 39 16.32 -9.87 24.08
N GLY A 40 16.55 -8.77 24.82
CA GLY A 40 17.87 -8.42 25.36
C GLY A 40 18.89 -7.94 24.32
N LYS A 41 18.50 -7.77 23.05
CA LYS A 41 19.36 -7.23 21.99
C LYS A 41 18.84 -5.88 21.50
N LYS A 42 19.77 -5.08 20.96
CA LYS A 42 19.48 -3.82 20.27
C LYS A 42 19.96 -3.94 18.82
N PRO A 43 19.09 -4.30 17.88
CA PRO A 43 19.44 -4.42 16.47
C PRO A 43 19.99 -3.10 15.93
N ARG A 44 21.05 -3.13 15.12
CA ARG A 44 21.50 -1.95 14.37
C ARG A 44 20.89 -1.89 12.97
N ILE A 45 20.14 -2.92 12.57
CA ILE A 45 19.33 -2.91 11.36
C ILE A 45 17.89 -3.11 11.78
N ALA A 46 17.01 -2.25 11.26
CA ALA A 46 15.58 -2.40 11.48
C ALA A 46 14.80 -2.10 10.21
N MET A 47 13.67 -2.78 10.06
CA MET A 47 12.69 -2.49 9.04
C MET A 47 11.60 -1.57 9.61
N ILE A 48 11.01 -0.74 8.77
CA ILE A 48 9.78 -0.01 9.07
C ILE A 48 8.75 -0.28 7.99
N ALA A 49 7.51 -0.57 8.39
CA ALA A 49 6.39 -0.79 7.49
C ALA A 49 5.20 0.08 7.88
N THR A 50 4.60 0.72 6.88
CA THR A 50 3.43 1.57 7.03
C THR A 50 2.44 1.36 5.90
N HIS A 51 1.16 1.50 6.20
CA HIS A 51 0.08 1.44 5.23
C HIS A 51 -0.76 2.72 5.29
N TYR A 52 -1.52 3.01 4.23
CA TYR A 52 -2.36 4.21 4.15
C TYR A 52 -3.38 4.33 5.30
N GLN A 53 -4.01 3.21 5.68
CA GLN A 53 -5.08 3.19 6.70
C GLN A 53 -5.13 1.96 7.61
N ILE A 54 -4.44 0.88 7.25
CA ILE A 54 -4.51 -0.39 7.99
C ILE A 54 -3.57 -0.29 9.19
N ASP A 55 -3.94 -0.90 10.31
CA ASP A 55 -3.03 -1.03 11.45
C ASP A 55 -1.86 -1.98 11.10
N PHE A 56 -0.67 -1.40 10.99
CA PHE A 56 0.57 -2.12 10.71
C PHE A 56 1.42 -2.31 11.96
N SER A 57 0.95 -1.90 13.15
CA SER A 57 1.69 -2.09 14.40
C SER A 57 2.00 -3.57 14.63
N GLU A 58 1.06 -4.47 14.33
CA GLU A 58 1.24 -5.93 14.42
C GLU A 58 1.49 -6.61 13.07
N HIS A 59 2.32 -6.02 12.23
CA HIS A 59 2.62 -6.56 10.89
C HIS A 59 3.07 -8.02 10.93
N TYR A 60 2.54 -8.84 10.01
CA TYR A 60 2.64 -10.30 10.06
C TYR A 60 4.06 -10.87 9.88
N ILE A 61 5.03 -10.07 9.41
CA ILE A 61 6.44 -10.46 9.29
C ILE A 61 7.29 -10.07 10.50
N ALA A 62 6.77 -9.19 11.38
CA ALA A 62 7.58 -8.49 12.38
C ALA A 62 8.31 -9.45 13.35
N GLU A 63 7.60 -10.43 13.91
CA GLU A 63 8.20 -11.42 14.80
C GLU A 63 9.22 -12.32 14.09
N PHE A 64 8.99 -12.63 12.80
CA PHE A 64 9.90 -13.45 12.02
C PHE A 64 11.23 -12.74 11.73
N MET A 65 11.18 -11.43 11.46
CA MET A 65 12.39 -10.61 11.28
C MET A 65 13.12 -10.40 12.61
N ALA A 66 12.39 -10.10 13.69
CA ALA A 66 12.95 -9.96 15.03
C ALA A 66 13.64 -11.25 15.51
N ALA A 67 13.05 -12.41 15.25
CA ALA A 67 13.67 -13.70 15.57
C ALA A 67 14.98 -13.96 14.81
N ARG A 68 15.20 -13.27 13.67
CA ARG A 68 16.40 -13.35 12.84
C ARG A 68 17.44 -12.25 13.12
N GLY A 69 17.21 -11.42 14.13
CA GLY A 69 18.15 -10.37 14.53
C GLY A 69 17.86 -8.99 13.96
N ILE A 70 16.83 -8.83 13.12
CA ILE A 70 16.49 -7.55 12.49
C ILE A 70 15.33 -6.91 13.27
N GLY A 71 15.52 -5.68 13.74
CA GLY A 71 14.44 -4.93 14.37
C GLY A 71 13.28 -4.69 13.40
N PHE A 72 12.07 -4.56 13.89
CA PHE A 72 10.93 -4.26 13.02
C PHE A 72 10.00 -3.26 13.70
N LEU A 73 9.79 -2.10 13.09
CA LEU A 73 8.78 -1.13 13.52
C LEU A 73 7.56 -1.24 12.63
N GLY A 74 6.51 -1.86 13.16
CA GLY A 74 5.18 -1.71 12.60
C GLY A 74 4.66 -0.31 12.93
N TRP A 75 4.45 0.54 11.93
CA TRP A 75 4.23 1.98 12.15
C TRP A 75 2.96 2.49 11.48
N ASN A 76 2.14 3.17 12.27
CA ASN A 76 0.92 3.82 11.81
C ASN A 76 1.09 5.33 11.77
N THR A 77 0.60 5.93 10.68
CA THR A 77 0.39 7.37 10.59
C THR A 77 -0.89 7.78 11.30
N ARG A 78 -1.17 9.09 11.32
CA ARG A 78 -2.44 9.64 11.81
C ARG A 78 -3.68 9.11 11.07
N TYR A 79 -3.49 8.44 9.94
CA TYR A 79 -4.57 7.98 9.06
C TYR A 79 -4.99 6.53 9.29
N ARG A 80 -4.47 5.86 10.33
CA ARG A 80 -4.98 4.53 10.72
C ARG A 80 -6.49 4.59 11.02
N GLY A 81 -7.28 3.94 10.16
CA GLY A 81 -8.74 3.95 10.24
C GLY A 81 -9.42 5.24 9.74
N TYR A 82 -8.67 6.13 9.08
CA TYR A 82 -9.16 7.42 8.55
C TYR A 82 -8.71 7.64 7.10
N GLU A 83 -8.93 6.63 6.23
CA GLU A 83 -8.51 6.68 4.81
C GLU A 83 -9.12 7.87 4.07
N GLU A 84 -10.37 8.20 4.38
CA GLU A 84 -11.13 9.29 3.77
C GLU A 84 -10.55 10.68 4.10
N LEU A 85 -9.62 10.78 5.04
CA LEU A 85 -8.93 12.03 5.39
C LEU A 85 -7.44 12.02 4.98
N PHE A 86 -6.99 10.97 4.30
CA PHE A 86 -5.58 10.77 3.96
C PHE A 86 -5.00 11.92 3.13
N ASN A 87 -3.84 12.43 3.54
CA ASN A 87 -3.00 13.33 2.76
C ASN A 87 -1.57 12.77 2.68
N LEU A 88 -1.03 12.69 1.46
CA LEU A 88 0.25 12.03 1.22
C LEU A 88 1.41 12.71 1.94
N ASP A 89 1.57 14.02 1.79
CA ASP A 89 2.67 14.77 2.41
C ASP A 89 2.69 14.64 3.94
N GLN A 90 1.54 14.77 4.60
CA GLN A 90 1.44 14.56 6.05
C GLN A 90 1.76 13.11 6.45
N ALA A 91 1.33 12.12 5.66
CA ALA A 91 1.65 10.73 5.92
C ALA A 91 3.16 10.47 5.79
N LEU A 92 3.85 11.10 4.84
CA LEU A 92 5.30 10.98 4.70
C LEU A 92 6.04 11.59 5.90
N VAL A 93 5.57 12.72 6.41
CA VAL A 93 6.09 13.31 7.65
C VAL A 93 5.91 12.37 8.84
N ASP A 94 4.72 11.77 8.98
CA ASP A 94 4.44 10.78 10.03
C ASP A 94 5.34 9.54 9.94
N ILE A 95 5.64 9.04 8.73
CA ILE A 95 6.62 7.97 8.51
C ILE A 95 8.02 8.44 8.95
N GLY A 96 8.38 9.69 8.64
CA GLY A 96 9.65 10.28 9.04
C GLY A 96 9.86 10.35 10.56
N VAL A 97 8.80 10.49 11.34
CA VAL A 97 8.87 10.38 12.80
C VAL A 97 9.31 8.97 13.23
N GLY A 98 8.76 7.94 12.62
CA GLY A 98 9.12 6.54 12.91
C GLY A 98 10.56 6.21 12.50
N VAL A 99 10.99 6.65 11.32
CA VAL A 99 12.38 6.49 10.85
C VAL A 99 13.36 7.19 11.79
N ARG A 100 13.09 8.45 12.15
CA ARG A 100 13.92 9.20 13.09
C ARG A 100 13.97 8.56 14.48
N TRP A 101 12.84 8.02 14.96
CA TRP A 101 12.81 7.31 16.23
C TRP A 101 13.71 6.06 16.21
N LEU A 102 13.71 5.31 15.10
CA LEU A 102 14.61 4.16 14.95
C LEU A 102 16.08 4.56 15.04
N GLU A 103 16.48 5.63 14.35
CA GLU A 103 17.88 6.10 14.39
C GLU A 103 18.27 6.67 15.76
N GLU A 104 17.48 7.63 16.27
CA GLU A 104 17.88 8.43 17.43
C GLU A 104 17.61 7.72 18.77
N HIS A 105 16.57 6.90 18.87
CA HIS A 105 16.14 6.27 20.14
C HIS A 105 16.42 4.77 20.18
N ALA A 106 16.09 4.04 19.11
CA ALA A 106 16.39 2.61 19.04
C ALA A 106 17.87 2.32 18.74
N GLY A 107 18.60 3.31 18.19
CA GLY A 107 20.02 3.18 17.85
C GLY A 107 20.25 2.32 16.61
N VAL A 108 19.39 2.47 15.60
CA VAL A 108 19.47 1.74 14.33
C VAL A 108 20.40 2.47 13.35
N ASP A 109 21.38 1.73 12.83
CA ASP A 109 22.26 1.97 11.67
C ASP A 109 21.58 2.15 10.32
N GLN A 110 20.79 1.13 10.00
CA GLN A 110 20.28 0.90 8.67
C GLN A 110 18.77 0.69 8.79
N VAL A 111 18.02 1.72 8.40
CA VAL A 111 16.56 1.63 8.29
C VAL A 111 16.19 1.13 6.91
N ILE A 112 15.48 0.00 6.86
CA ILE A 112 14.99 -0.61 5.63
C ILE A 112 13.50 -0.31 5.50
N LEU A 113 13.12 0.30 4.39
CA LEU A 113 11.72 0.62 4.12
C LEU A 113 11.02 -0.60 3.54
N LEU A 114 10.00 -1.12 4.22
CA LEU A 114 9.16 -2.19 3.73
C LEU A 114 7.82 -1.64 3.26
N GLY A 115 7.61 -1.64 1.95
CA GLY A 115 6.32 -1.40 1.34
C GLY A 115 5.56 -2.71 1.12
N ASN A 116 4.52 -2.97 1.91
CA ASN A 116 3.62 -4.13 1.71
C ASN A 116 2.25 -3.68 1.18
N SER A 117 1.70 -4.38 0.18
CA SER A 117 0.39 -4.06 -0.41
C SER A 117 0.34 -2.61 -0.89
N GLY A 118 -0.66 -1.83 -0.50
CA GLY A 118 -0.70 -0.39 -0.77
C GLY A 118 0.50 0.35 -0.20
N GLY A 119 1.08 -0.12 0.91
CA GLY A 119 2.32 0.40 1.49
C GLY A 119 3.51 0.44 0.52
N GLY A 120 3.51 -0.37 -0.56
CA GLY A 120 4.52 -0.30 -1.62
C GLY A 120 4.70 1.10 -2.18
N SER A 121 3.61 1.62 -2.76
CA SER A 121 3.57 2.97 -3.34
C SER A 121 3.81 4.08 -2.30
N LEU A 122 3.32 3.91 -1.06
CA LEU A 122 3.49 4.89 0.01
C LEU A 122 4.95 4.99 0.48
N MET A 123 5.58 3.85 0.74
CA MET A 123 6.97 3.80 1.19
C MET A 123 7.94 4.18 0.06
N ALA A 124 7.55 3.93 -1.21
CA ALA A 124 8.28 4.45 -2.36
C ALA A 124 8.21 5.98 -2.43
N ALA A 125 7.02 6.58 -2.23
CA ALA A 125 6.85 8.03 -2.14
C ALA A 125 7.67 8.64 -1.00
N TYR A 126 7.72 7.99 0.16
CA TYR A 126 8.58 8.40 1.27
C TYR A 126 10.06 8.46 0.86
N GLN A 127 10.58 7.37 0.29
CA GLN A 127 11.99 7.30 -0.13
C GLN A 127 12.32 8.33 -1.21
N ALA A 128 11.44 8.48 -2.20
CA ALA A 128 11.59 9.47 -3.25
C ALA A 128 11.64 10.89 -2.68
N GLN A 129 10.70 11.25 -1.81
CA GLN A 129 10.66 12.57 -1.17
C GLN A 129 11.89 12.83 -0.29
N ALA A 130 12.34 11.83 0.48
CA ALA A 130 13.50 11.96 1.37
C ALA A 130 14.84 12.10 0.64
N THR A 131 14.92 11.63 -0.63
CA THR A 131 16.13 11.70 -1.45
C THR A 131 16.11 12.84 -2.46
N SER A 132 14.97 13.10 -3.08
CA SER A 132 14.76 14.11 -4.12
C SER A 132 13.34 14.67 -4.00
N PRO A 133 13.14 15.78 -3.26
CA PRO A 133 11.82 16.35 -3.02
C PRO A 133 10.97 16.46 -4.29
N CYS A 134 9.81 15.81 -4.29
CA CYS A 134 8.95 15.64 -5.46
C CYS A 134 7.44 15.67 -5.16
N ILE A 135 7.05 15.70 -3.88
CA ILE A 135 5.66 15.68 -3.47
C ILE A 135 5.10 17.09 -3.39
N ARG A 136 4.01 17.32 -4.11
CA ARG A 136 3.20 18.54 -3.99
C ARG A 136 2.28 18.45 -2.79
N PRO A 137 1.94 19.58 -2.15
CA PRO A 137 0.91 19.63 -1.13
C PRO A 137 -0.44 19.13 -1.66
N ALA A 138 -1.31 18.74 -0.75
CA ALA A 138 -2.72 18.58 -1.08
C ALA A 138 -3.30 19.92 -1.61
N ARG A 139 -4.17 19.82 -2.61
CA ARG A 139 -4.98 20.89 -3.20
C ARG A 139 -5.58 21.78 -2.12
N ASP A 140 -5.34 23.07 -2.29
CA ASP A 140 -5.76 24.15 -1.40
C ASP A 140 -5.15 24.05 0.01
N MET A 141 -4.04 23.32 0.18
CA MET A 141 -3.29 23.23 1.43
C MET A 141 -1.84 23.69 1.24
N GLU A 142 -1.27 24.19 2.33
CA GLU A 142 0.17 24.44 2.42
C GLU A 142 0.94 23.11 2.57
N PRO A 143 2.21 23.06 2.15
CA PRO A 143 3.05 21.88 2.37
C PRO A 143 3.08 21.46 3.85
N ALA A 144 3.01 20.15 4.11
CA ALA A 144 3.18 19.63 5.45
C ALA A 144 4.51 20.09 6.09
N VAL A 145 4.44 20.58 7.33
CA VAL A 145 5.65 20.99 8.09
C VAL A 145 6.57 19.78 8.24
N GLY A 146 7.84 19.93 7.87
CA GLY A 146 8.84 18.84 7.95
C GLY A 146 8.92 17.92 6.73
N ILE A 147 8.13 18.17 5.66
CA ILE A 147 8.13 17.35 4.43
C ILE A 147 9.49 17.31 3.71
N ASN A 148 10.35 18.29 3.95
CA ASN A 148 11.70 18.38 3.38
C ASN A 148 12.81 17.93 4.36
N ASP A 149 12.45 17.50 5.57
CA ASP A 149 13.38 17.09 6.64
C ASP A 149 13.26 15.59 6.96
N LEU A 150 13.09 14.78 5.90
CA LEU A 150 12.94 13.32 5.99
C LEU A 150 14.31 12.63 5.86
N ILE A 151 14.49 11.54 6.59
CA ILE A 151 15.70 10.72 6.53
C ILE A 151 15.45 9.56 5.56
N PRO A 152 16.24 9.40 4.49
CA PRO A 152 16.04 8.29 3.56
C PRO A 152 16.43 6.96 4.19
N GLY A 153 15.74 5.89 3.80
CA GLY A 153 16.12 4.53 4.17
C GLY A 153 17.34 4.05 3.39
N ALA A 154 18.05 3.07 3.96
CA ALA A 154 19.24 2.44 3.39
C ALA A 154 18.92 1.40 2.29
N ALA A 155 17.71 0.84 2.31
CA ALA A 155 17.21 -0.09 1.31
C ALA A 155 15.68 -0.05 1.24
N TYR A 156 15.13 -0.55 0.13
CA TYR A 156 13.68 -0.65 -0.09
C TYR A 156 13.28 -2.10 -0.41
N ILE A 157 12.24 -2.59 0.25
CA ILE A 157 11.65 -3.90 -0.03
C ILE A 157 10.18 -3.72 -0.35
N SER A 158 9.76 -4.20 -1.53
CA SER A 158 8.36 -4.38 -1.91
C SER A 158 7.93 -5.81 -1.59
N LEU A 159 6.81 -5.99 -0.89
CA LEU A 159 6.24 -7.29 -0.52
C LEU A 159 4.76 -7.31 -0.90
N ALA A 160 4.37 -8.15 -1.86
CA ALA A 160 2.98 -8.26 -2.32
C ALA A 160 2.36 -6.88 -2.60
N ALA A 161 3.10 -5.99 -3.27
CA ALA A 161 2.71 -4.60 -3.41
C ALA A 161 2.24 -4.25 -4.83
N HIS A 162 1.31 -3.31 -4.92
CA HIS A 162 0.74 -2.85 -6.19
C HIS A 162 1.19 -1.44 -6.56
N GLY A 163 0.91 -1.05 -7.82
CA GLY A 163 1.33 0.21 -8.44
C GLY A 163 0.90 1.48 -7.73
N GLY A 164 -0.22 1.48 -7.01
CA GLY A 164 -0.65 2.66 -6.24
C GLY A 164 -2.15 2.69 -6.05
N ARG A 165 -2.63 3.61 -5.21
CA ARG A 165 -4.05 3.76 -4.92
C ARG A 165 -4.93 4.08 -6.13
N PRO A 166 -4.57 5.02 -7.04
CA PRO A 166 -5.44 5.33 -8.17
C PRO A 166 -5.41 4.23 -9.23
N ASP A 167 -4.23 3.64 -9.49
CA ASP A 167 -4.06 2.57 -10.48
C ASP A 167 -4.79 1.28 -10.02
N VAL A 168 -4.61 0.85 -8.76
CA VAL A 168 -5.26 -0.34 -8.22
C VAL A 168 -6.78 -0.18 -8.13
N LEU A 169 -7.26 0.98 -7.65
CA LEU A 169 -8.69 1.23 -7.55
C LEU A 169 -9.31 1.19 -8.95
N THR A 170 -8.69 1.85 -9.93
CA THR A 170 -9.22 1.86 -11.30
C THR A 170 -9.26 0.46 -11.89
N ALA A 171 -8.20 -0.34 -11.70
CA ALA A 171 -8.18 -1.72 -12.16
C ALA A 171 -9.28 -2.59 -11.51
N TRP A 172 -9.78 -2.19 -10.34
CA TRP A 172 -10.83 -2.91 -9.59
C TRP A 172 -12.22 -2.26 -9.71
N LEU A 173 -12.36 -1.08 -10.29
CA LEU A 173 -13.65 -0.43 -10.51
C LEU A 173 -14.51 -1.31 -11.41
N ASP A 174 -15.75 -1.56 -11.02
CA ASP A 174 -16.69 -2.21 -11.92
C ASP A 174 -17.10 -1.25 -13.03
N ALA A 175 -16.66 -1.55 -14.27
CA ALA A 175 -16.95 -0.72 -15.43
C ALA A 175 -18.43 -0.70 -15.81
N ALA A 176 -19.22 -1.68 -15.33
CA ALA A 176 -20.64 -1.79 -15.63
C ALA A 176 -21.53 -0.88 -14.78
N VAL A 177 -20.97 -0.13 -13.82
CA VAL A 177 -21.73 0.85 -13.04
C VAL A 177 -22.12 2.03 -13.93
N VAL A 178 -23.43 2.27 -14.03
CA VAL A 178 -24.01 3.36 -14.84
C VAL A 178 -24.20 4.63 -14.02
N ASP A 179 -24.67 4.51 -12.78
CA ASP A 179 -24.91 5.62 -11.85
C ASP A 179 -24.22 5.33 -10.50
N GLU A 180 -23.37 6.25 -10.05
CA GLU A 180 -22.68 6.13 -8.77
C GLU A 180 -23.63 6.21 -7.55
N ASN A 181 -24.85 6.73 -7.74
CA ASN A 181 -25.88 6.82 -6.69
C ASN A 181 -26.89 5.67 -6.73
N ASP A 182 -26.89 4.83 -7.77
CA ASP A 182 -27.69 3.62 -7.86
C ASP A 182 -26.78 2.41 -8.14
N PRO A 183 -26.30 1.72 -7.10
CA PRO A 183 -25.37 0.61 -7.26
C PRO A 183 -25.98 -0.61 -7.98
N THR A 184 -27.30 -0.64 -8.20
CA THR A 184 -28.00 -1.73 -8.85
C THR A 184 -28.06 -1.58 -10.38
N LEU A 185 -27.95 -0.34 -10.88
CA LEU A 185 -28.01 -0.06 -12.31
C LEU A 185 -26.72 -0.52 -13.00
N THR A 186 -26.86 -1.46 -13.94
CA THR A 186 -25.74 -2.20 -14.55
C THR A 186 -25.84 -2.17 -16.08
N ASP A 187 -24.73 -1.85 -16.74
CA ASP A 187 -24.57 -2.01 -18.19
C ASP A 187 -24.29 -3.50 -18.52
N PRO A 188 -25.21 -4.22 -19.18
CA PRO A 188 -25.04 -5.64 -19.47
C PRO A 188 -23.88 -5.94 -20.45
N GLU A 189 -23.46 -4.97 -21.27
CA GLU A 189 -22.35 -5.12 -22.23
C GLU A 189 -20.97 -5.04 -21.57
N LEU A 190 -20.92 -4.52 -20.34
CA LEU A 190 -19.71 -4.41 -19.53
C LEU A 190 -19.76 -5.29 -18.28
N ASP A 191 -20.90 -5.89 -17.92
CA ASP A 191 -20.99 -6.73 -16.72
C ASP A 191 -20.09 -7.97 -16.85
N LEU A 192 -19.03 -8.03 -16.03
CA LEU A 192 -18.11 -9.17 -15.93
C LEU A 192 -18.84 -10.47 -15.57
N PHE A 193 -19.94 -10.37 -14.83
CA PHE A 193 -20.68 -11.50 -14.30
C PHE A 193 -21.87 -11.89 -15.18
N ASN A 194 -22.09 -11.17 -16.29
CA ASN A 194 -23.06 -11.58 -17.30
C ASN A 194 -22.53 -12.82 -18.05
N PRO A 195 -23.26 -13.96 -18.05
CA PRO A 195 -22.83 -15.17 -18.75
C PRO A 195 -22.56 -14.99 -20.24
N GLU A 196 -23.17 -14.00 -20.89
CA GLU A 196 -22.94 -13.71 -22.33
C GLU A 196 -21.55 -13.12 -22.60
N ASN A 197 -20.93 -12.46 -21.61
CA ASN A 197 -19.57 -11.93 -21.69
C ASN A 197 -18.52 -12.91 -21.13
N GLY A 198 -18.96 -13.98 -20.45
CA GLY A 198 -18.16 -14.73 -19.45
C GLY A 198 -16.81 -15.29 -19.92
N PRO A 199 -15.94 -15.70 -18.97
CA PRO A 199 -14.58 -16.10 -19.28
C PRO A 199 -14.49 -17.42 -20.10
N PRO A 200 -13.40 -17.63 -20.87
CA PRO A 200 -12.27 -16.72 -21.02
C PRO A 200 -12.65 -15.47 -21.82
N TYR A 201 -12.31 -14.29 -21.29
CA TYR A 201 -12.69 -13.03 -21.91
C TYR A 201 -11.91 -12.81 -23.20
N SER A 202 -12.59 -12.34 -24.25
CA SER A 202 -11.91 -11.97 -25.49
C SER A 202 -11.02 -10.73 -25.27
N ALA A 203 -9.96 -10.60 -26.05
CA ALA A 203 -9.09 -9.41 -26.00
C ALA A 203 -9.88 -8.12 -26.26
N GLU A 204 -10.88 -8.18 -27.15
CA GLU A 204 -11.75 -7.05 -27.49
C GLU A 204 -12.65 -6.64 -26.30
N PHE A 205 -13.18 -7.61 -25.55
CA PHE A 205 -13.93 -7.33 -24.32
C PHE A 205 -13.02 -6.68 -23.27
N ILE A 206 -11.82 -7.23 -23.05
CA ILE A 206 -10.85 -6.69 -22.07
C ILE A 206 -10.46 -5.25 -22.41
N GLU A 207 -10.18 -4.96 -23.68
CA GLU A 207 -9.85 -3.60 -24.14
C GLU A 207 -10.99 -2.61 -23.83
N ARG A 208 -12.22 -2.96 -24.21
CA ARG A 208 -13.42 -2.15 -23.90
C ARG A 208 -13.61 -1.96 -22.40
N TYR A 209 -13.47 -3.05 -21.61
CA TYR A 209 -13.69 -3.03 -20.18
C TYR A 209 -12.67 -2.14 -19.46
N ARG A 210 -11.37 -2.29 -19.77
CA ARG A 210 -10.30 -1.46 -19.21
C ARG A 210 -10.47 0.02 -19.56
N ALA A 211 -10.85 0.32 -20.80
CA ALA A 211 -11.16 1.70 -21.21
C ALA A 211 -12.34 2.29 -20.40
N ALA A 212 -13.38 1.50 -20.16
CA ALA A 212 -14.53 1.91 -19.37
C ALA A 212 -14.21 2.09 -17.86
N GLN A 213 -13.30 1.29 -17.29
CA GLN A 213 -12.79 1.50 -15.93
C GLN A 213 -12.08 2.86 -15.79
N VAL A 214 -11.19 3.18 -16.71
CA VAL A 214 -10.50 4.49 -16.77
C VAL A 214 -11.51 5.62 -16.94
N ALA A 215 -12.45 5.47 -17.88
CA ALA A 215 -13.50 6.47 -18.10
C ALA A 215 -14.35 6.69 -16.83
N ARG A 216 -14.65 5.64 -16.05
CA ARG A 216 -15.36 5.78 -14.77
C ARG A 216 -14.55 6.58 -13.76
N ASN A 217 -13.26 6.29 -13.58
CA ASN A 217 -12.39 7.08 -12.69
C ASN A 217 -12.37 8.57 -13.09
N HIS A 218 -12.24 8.86 -14.39
CA HIS A 218 -12.23 10.24 -14.89
C HIS A 218 -13.58 10.95 -14.69
N ARG A 219 -14.72 10.25 -14.88
CA ARG A 219 -16.05 10.81 -14.60
C ARG A 219 -16.21 11.20 -13.13
N ILE A 220 -15.81 10.32 -12.21
CA ILE A 220 -15.85 10.61 -10.76
C ILE A 220 -14.90 11.77 -10.42
N THR A 221 -13.71 11.82 -11.03
CA THR A 221 -12.75 12.91 -10.85
C THR A 221 -13.33 14.26 -11.29
N ALA A 222 -13.89 14.34 -12.50
CA ALA A 222 -14.52 15.56 -13.01
C ALA A 222 -15.67 16.03 -12.12
N TRP A 223 -16.56 15.10 -11.71
CA TRP A 223 -17.63 15.40 -10.77
C TRP A 223 -17.07 15.91 -9.43
N ALA A 224 -16.03 15.28 -8.89
CA ALA A 224 -15.44 15.67 -7.62
C ALA A 224 -14.83 17.08 -7.68
N GLN A 225 -14.19 17.45 -8.79
CA GLN A 225 -13.68 18.81 -9.02
C GLN A 225 -14.82 19.84 -9.06
N GLU A 226 -15.86 19.58 -9.85
CA GLU A 226 -17.02 20.47 -10.00
C GLU A 226 -17.77 20.64 -8.68
N GLU A 227 -18.03 19.54 -7.99
CA GLU A 227 -18.72 19.53 -6.71
C GLU A 227 -17.90 20.23 -5.63
N LEU A 228 -16.59 20.02 -5.61
CA LEU A 228 -15.70 20.68 -4.64
C LEU A 228 -15.71 22.20 -4.85
N ALA A 229 -15.64 22.66 -6.10
CA ALA A 229 -15.75 24.08 -6.45
C ALA A 229 -17.12 24.66 -6.02
N ARG A 230 -18.21 23.92 -6.25
CA ARG A 230 -19.57 24.34 -5.87
C ARG A 230 -19.73 24.48 -4.37
N ILE A 231 -19.29 23.49 -3.58
CA ILE A 231 -19.49 23.52 -2.12
C ILE A 231 -18.56 24.52 -1.43
N THR A 232 -17.34 24.71 -1.95
CA THR A 232 -16.37 25.70 -1.41
C THR A 232 -16.84 27.13 -1.67
N ALA A 233 -17.41 27.40 -2.84
CA ALA A 233 -18.08 28.68 -3.12
C ALA A 233 -19.27 28.96 -2.18
N ALA A 234 -19.91 27.91 -1.65
CA ALA A 234 -20.97 28.00 -0.65
C ALA A 234 -20.46 28.02 0.81
N GLY A 235 -19.14 28.04 1.03
CA GLY A 235 -18.53 28.12 2.36
C GLY A 235 -18.32 26.77 3.07
N TYR A 236 -18.51 25.64 2.39
CA TYR A 236 -18.21 24.30 2.92
C TYR A 236 -16.78 23.87 2.58
N ASN A 237 -16.14 23.11 3.47
CA ASN A 237 -14.75 22.69 3.27
C ASN A 237 -14.60 21.46 2.35
N ASP A 238 -15.45 20.45 2.55
CA ASP A 238 -15.43 19.17 1.83
C ASP A 238 -16.77 18.44 2.02
N ARG A 239 -16.98 17.31 1.32
CA ARG A 239 -18.16 16.46 1.39
C ARG A 239 -17.79 14.98 1.24
N HIS A 240 -18.44 14.12 2.03
CA HIS A 240 -18.36 12.66 1.87
C HIS A 240 -19.26 12.17 0.72
N PHE A 241 -18.78 11.14 0.02
CA PHE A 241 -19.55 10.39 -0.98
C PHE A 241 -19.09 8.93 -1.04
N GLY A 242 -19.89 8.09 -1.69
CA GLY A 242 -19.60 6.67 -1.84
C GLY A 242 -19.20 6.30 -3.26
N VAL A 243 -18.36 5.26 -3.39
CA VAL A 243 -18.00 4.66 -4.69
C VAL A 243 -18.32 3.16 -4.63
N PRO A 244 -19.43 2.71 -5.26
CA PRO A 244 -19.85 1.31 -5.18
C PRO A 244 -19.01 0.41 -6.09
N ARG A 245 -19.04 -0.91 -5.82
CA ARG A 245 -18.54 -1.96 -6.74
C ARG A 245 -17.09 -1.76 -7.19
N THR A 246 -16.16 -2.07 -6.26
CA THR A 246 -14.71 -1.93 -6.44
C THR A 246 -13.95 -3.24 -6.27
N TRP A 247 -14.56 -4.36 -6.67
CA TRP A 247 -13.94 -5.69 -6.75
C TRP A 247 -14.19 -6.34 -8.11
N ALA A 248 -13.77 -5.67 -9.18
CA ALA A 248 -14.09 -6.06 -10.56
C ALA A 248 -12.90 -5.92 -11.50
N ASP A 249 -11.72 -6.39 -11.07
CA ASP A 249 -10.62 -6.63 -12.02
C ASP A 249 -10.91 -7.92 -12.82
N PRO A 250 -10.92 -7.91 -14.16
CA PRO A 250 -11.12 -9.12 -14.96
C PRO A 250 -10.19 -10.27 -14.58
N ARG A 251 -8.96 -9.98 -14.09
CA ARG A 251 -7.98 -10.99 -13.64
C ARG A 251 -8.41 -11.74 -12.37
N MET A 252 -9.32 -11.16 -11.57
CA MET A 252 -9.95 -11.84 -10.42
C MET A 252 -11.02 -12.84 -10.86
N VAL A 253 -11.57 -12.71 -12.07
CA VAL A 253 -12.63 -13.59 -12.59
C VAL A 253 -12.04 -14.63 -13.55
N ASP A 254 -11.19 -14.19 -14.47
CA ASP A 254 -10.54 -15.01 -15.49
C ASP A 254 -9.06 -15.23 -15.15
N ALA A 255 -8.76 -16.39 -14.59
CA ALA A 255 -7.39 -16.77 -14.26
C ALA A 255 -6.49 -16.97 -15.50
N THR A 256 -7.06 -17.04 -16.71
CA THR A 256 -6.27 -17.25 -17.94
C THR A 256 -5.60 -15.97 -18.44
N LEU A 257 -6.08 -14.79 -18.04
CA LEU A 257 -5.49 -13.50 -18.43
C LEU A 257 -4.07 -13.31 -17.91
N GLU A 258 -3.76 -13.92 -16.77
CA GLU A 258 -2.44 -13.85 -16.16
C GLU A 258 -2.24 -15.10 -15.30
N PRO A 259 -1.81 -16.24 -15.85
CA PRO A 259 -1.78 -17.51 -15.11
C PRO A 259 -0.86 -17.47 -13.89
N SER A 260 -1.36 -17.88 -12.72
CA SER A 260 -0.60 -17.99 -11.47
C SER A 260 -1.22 -19.08 -10.57
N SER A 261 -0.70 -19.29 -9.35
CA SER A 261 -1.27 -20.24 -8.38
C SER A 261 -2.56 -19.75 -7.69
N ARG A 262 -3.13 -18.60 -8.09
CA ARG A 262 -4.34 -18.05 -7.46
C ARG A 262 -5.60 -18.87 -7.76
N PRO A 263 -6.59 -18.90 -6.86
CA PRO A 263 -7.91 -19.41 -7.19
C PRO A 263 -8.60 -18.55 -8.27
N ALA A 264 -9.28 -19.19 -9.21
CA ALA A 264 -10.07 -18.50 -10.23
C ALA A 264 -11.41 -18.01 -9.64
N GLY A 265 -11.85 -16.81 -10.02
CA GLY A 265 -13.14 -16.26 -9.58
C GLY A 265 -13.14 -15.69 -8.16
N GLU A 266 -11.98 -15.50 -7.55
CA GLU A 266 -11.83 -15.00 -6.19
C GLU A 266 -10.99 -13.72 -6.12
N CYS A 267 -11.33 -12.88 -5.16
CA CYS A 267 -10.55 -11.74 -4.70
C CYS A 267 -10.23 -11.94 -3.21
N TYR A 268 -9.64 -10.95 -2.54
CA TYR A 268 -9.32 -11.03 -1.10
C TYR A 268 -10.53 -11.26 -0.18
N ARG A 269 -11.73 -11.07 -0.71
CA ARG A 269 -12.99 -11.11 0.02
C ARG A 269 -13.83 -12.34 -0.33
N GLY A 270 -13.24 -13.31 -1.03
CA GLY A 270 -13.91 -14.52 -1.49
C GLY A 270 -14.41 -14.35 -2.94
N PRO A 271 -15.54 -15.00 -3.31
CA PRO A 271 -16.04 -14.96 -4.68
C PRO A 271 -16.24 -13.53 -5.18
N THR A 272 -15.57 -13.18 -6.27
CA THR A 272 -15.51 -11.80 -6.81
C THR A 272 -16.91 -11.24 -7.10
N SER A 273 -17.82 -12.08 -7.62
CA SER A 273 -19.21 -11.70 -7.92
C SER A 273 -20.05 -11.33 -6.70
N VAL A 274 -19.71 -11.89 -5.53
CA VAL A 274 -20.36 -11.57 -4.25
C VAL A 274 -19.70 -10.33 -3.67
N ALA A 275 -18.38 -10.35 -3.50
CA ALA A 275 -17.60 -9.26 -2.91
C ALA A 275 -17.84 -7.91 -3.60
N ASN A 276 -17.97 -7.90 -4.93
CA ASN A 276 -18.22 -6.68 -5.69
C ASN A 276 -19.58 -6.04 -5.39
N ARG A 277 -20.57 -6.81 -4.91
CA ARG A 277 -21.90 -6.31 -4.54
C ARG A 277 -22.05 -6.07 -3.04
N GLU A 278 -20.99 -6.25 -2.26
CA GLU A 278 -20.96 -6.00 -0.82
C GLU A 278 -20.62 -4.53 -0.48
N ASP A 279 -20.68 -4.22 0.82
CA ASP A 279 -20.43 -2.90 1.40
C ASP A 279 -18.94 -2.58 1.63
N ARG A 280 -18.03 -3.53 1.35
CA ARG A 280 -16.61 -3.40 1.72
C ARG A 280 -15.66 -3.34 0.53
N GLY A 281 -15.87 -2.32 -0.30
CA GLY A 281 -14.95 -1.95 -1.38
C GLY A 281 -13.78 -1.10 -0.90
N ILE A 282 -12.65 -1.16 -1.61
CA ILE A 282 -11.57 -0.17 -1.49
C ILE A 282 -12.07 1.19 -2.00
N GLY A 283 -11.74 2.29 -1.31
CA GLY A 283 -12.18 3.64 -1.68
C GLY A 283 -13.70 3.89 -1.57
N ALA A 284 -14.45 2.92 -1.02
CA ALA A 284 -15.92 2.95 -0.99
C ALA A 284 -16.48 4.14 -0.21
N GLY A 285 -15.77 4.64 0.80
CA GLY A 285 -16.02 5.92 1.45
C GLY A 285 -14.90 6.90 1.12
N SER A 286 -15.25 8.03 0.53
CA SER A 286 -14.30 9.08 0.15
C SER A 286 -14.84 10.46 0.50
N THR A 287 -13.96 11.45 0.63
CA THR A 287 -14.32 12.86 0.44
C THR A 287 -13.90 13.35 -0.93
N LEU A 288 -14.40 14.50 -1.38
CA LEU A 288 -14.02 15.07 -2.67
C LEU A 288 -12.52 15.32 -2.74
N ARG A 289 -11.93 15.90 -1.68
CA ARG A 289 -10.48 16.11 -1.63
C ARG A 289 -9.74 14.79 -1.59
N ASN A 290 -10.17 13.83 -0.78
CA ASN A 290 -9.51 12.53 -0.71
C ASN A 290 -9.49 11.81 -2.06
N TRP A 291 -10.60 11.87 -2.81
CA TRP A 291 -10.66 11.35 -4.18
C TRP A 291 -9.58 11.94 -5.07
N LEU A 292 -9.49 13.27 -5.12
CA LEU A 292 -8.51 13.96 -5.96
C LEU A 292 -7.06 13.64 -5.56
N HIS A 293 -6.77 13.50 -4.27
CA HIS A 293 -5.39 13.26 -3.80
C HIS A 293 -4.93 11.82 -3.85
N MET A 294 -5.84 10.86 -3.72
CA MET A 294 -5.49 9.47 -3.53
C MET A 294 -6.00 8.56 -4.65
N TRP A 295 -7.20 8.81 -5.17
CA TRP A 295 -7.93 7.87 -6.02
C TRP A 295 -8.00 8.27 -7.49
N SER A 296 -7.91 9.55 -7.80
CA SER A 296 -7.93 10.08 -9.17
C SER A 296 -6.68 9.66 -9.95
N LEU A 297 -6.85 9.08 -11.14
CA LEU A 297 -5.73 8.81 -12.06
C LEU A 297 -5.05 10.10 -12.55
N GLU A 298 -5.79 11.21 -12.63
CA GLU A 298 -5.33 12.47 -13.20
C GLU A 298 -4.58 13.33 -12.18
N GLU A 299 -4.96 13.27 -10.90
CA GLU A 299 -4.44 14.18 -9.87
C GLU A 299 -3.57 13.53 -8.80
N SER A 300 -3.82 12.24 -8.49
CA SER A 300 -3.22 11.56 -7.33
C SER A 300 -1.71 11.41 -7.48
N GLN A 301 -1.00 11.68 -6.38
CA GLN A 301 0.44 11.42 -6.27
C GLN A 301 0.73 10.04 -5.66
N CYS A 302 -0.29 9.24 -5.35
CA CYS A 302 -0.16 7.94 -4.69
C CYS A 302 0.18 6.81 -5.70
N ARG A 303 1.14 7.06 -6.60
CA ARG A 303 1.53 6.16 -7.71
C ARG A 303 3.01 5.82 -7.60
N ALA A 304 3.31 4.54 -7.46
CA ALA A 304 4.65 4.01 -7.28
C ALA A 304 5.58 4.34 -8.45
N GLU A 305 5.09 4.25 -9.70
CA GLU A 305 5.89 4.50 -10.90
C GLU A 305 6.66 5.83 -10.83
N MET A 306 5.98 6.92 -10.41
CA MET A 306 6.57 8.26 -10.29
C MET A 306 7.70 8.35 -9.25
N HIS A 307 7.68 7.44 -8.27
CA HIS A 307 8.57 7.47 -7.11
C HIS A 307 9.69 6.45 -7.23
N MET A 308 9.42 5.30 -7.81
CA MET A 308 10.38 4.21 -7.95
C MET A 308 11.58 4.57 -8.83
N GLU A 309 11.38 5.45 -9.83
CA GLU A 309 12.46 6.01 -10.64
C GLU A 309 13.47 6.87 -9.85
N LYS A 310 13.15 7.19 -8.59
CA LYS A 310 14.03 7.94 -7.68
C LYS A 310 14.70 7.04 -6.64
N ILE A 311 14.35 5.76 -6.57
CA ILE A 311 14.88 4.81 -5.60
C ILE A 311 16.13 4.14 -6.18
N THR A 312 17.30 4.65 -5.79
CA THR A 312 18.61 4.14 -6.24
C THR A 312 19.29 3.21 -5.21
N VAL A 313 18.74 3.12 -4.00
CA VAL A 313 19.24 2.22 -2.94
C VAL A 313 18.97 0.76 -3.29
N PRO A 314 19.70 -0.21 -2.71
CA PRO A 314 19.41 -1.62 -2.94
C PRO A 314 17.94 -1.95 -2.74
N SER A 315 17.37 -2.72 -3.67
CA SER A 315 15.93 -2.98 -3.69
C SER A 315 15.57 -4.44 -3.93
N LEU A 316 14.52 -4.91 -3.26
CA LEU A 316 13.97 -6.27 -3.44
C LEU A 316 12.46 -6.19 -3.70
N VAL A 317 11.98 -6.92 -4.71
CA VAL A 317 10.55 -7.10 -4.98
C VAL A 317 10.17 -8.55 -4.75
N ILE A 318 9.28 -8.81 -3.80
CA ILE A 318 8.71 -10.14 -3.52
C ILE A 318 7.22 -10.14 -3.87
N ASN A 319 6.80 -11.10 -4.69
CA ASN A 319 5.39 -11.30 -5.04
C ASN A 319 4.90 -12.69 -4.59
N PRO A 320 3.69 -12.82 -4.03
CA PRO A 320 3.05 -14.11 -3.82
C PRO A 320 2.47 -14.62 -5.14
N ASP A 321 2.81 -15.86 -5.52
CA ASP A 321 2.30 -16.47 -6.77
C ASP A 321 0.78 -16.80 -6.69
N GLY A 322 0.23 -16.93 -5.49
CA GLY A 322 -1.19 -17.21 -5.25
C GLY A 322 -2.04 -15.97 -4.94
N ASP A 323 -1.51 -14.77 -5.12
CA ASP A 323 -2.19 -13.52 -4.83
C ASP A 323 -3.39 -13.28 -5.78
N SER A 324 -4.53 -12.88 -5.20
CA SER A 324 -5.80 -12.68 -5.91
C SER A 324 -6.19 -11.21 -6.12
N GLY A 325 -5.25 -10.27 -5.93
CA GLY A 325 -5.48 -8.85 -6.22
C GLY A 325 -4.23 -8.04 -6.54
N VAL A 326 -3.03 -8.56 -6.26
CA VAL A 326 -1.76 -8.10 -6.83
C VAL A 326 -1.20 -9.22 -7.68
N PHE A 327 -0.95 -8.95 -8.95
CA PHE A 327 -0.58 -9.99 -9.91
C PHE A 327 0.91 -9.90 -10.28
N PRO A 328 1.53 -10.98 -10.81
CA PRO A 328 2.93 -10.98 -11.24
C PRO A 328 3.36 -9.76 -12.08
N SER A 329 2.48 -9.25 -12.95
CA SER A 329 2.71 -8.07 -13.79
C SER A 329 2.82 -6.78 -12.99
N ASP A 330 2.11 -6.69 -11.86
CA ASP A 330 2.21 -5.54 -10.97
C ASP A 330 3.61 -5.53 -10.33
N ALA A 331 4.11 -6.69 -9.91
CA ALA A 331 5.47 -6.83 -9.39
C ALA A 331 6.55 -6.54 -10.46
N ASP A 332 6.33 -6.97 -11.70
CA ASP A 332 7.19 -6.63 -12.84
C ASP A 332 7.23 -5.12 -13.09
N ALA A 333 6.08 -4.46 -13.07
CA ALA A 333 6.00 -3.01 -13.24
C ALA A 333 6.79 -2.28 -12.15
N LEU A 334 6.63 -2.67 -10.88
CA LEU A 334 7.42 -2.11 -9.77
C LEU A 334 8.92 -2.37 -9.96
N PHE A 335 9.31 -3.61 -10.28
CA PHE A 335 10.72 -3.97 -10.48
C PHE A 335 11.36 -3.18 -11.63
N ASN A 336 10.64 -3.01 -12.74
CA ASN A 336 11.12 -2.29 -13.90
C ASN A 336 11.25 -0.78 -13.62
N ALA A 337 10.32 -0.19 -12.87
CA ALA A 337 10.35 1.24 -12.52
C ALA A 337 11.47 1.62 -11.53
N LEU A 338 11.98 0.69 -10.72
CA LEU A 338 13.07 0.97 -9.78
C LEU A 338 14.34 1.44 -10.50
N ALA A 339 14.87 2.60 -10.10
CA ALA A 339 16.15 3.12 -10.62
C ALA A 339 17.40 2.44 -10.02
N SER A 340 17.22 1.59 -9.02
CA SER A 340 18.31 0.84 -8.38
C SER A 340 19.01 -0.09 -9.38
N GLU A 341 20.35 -0.04 -9.41
CA GLU A 341 21.17 -1.00 -10.12
C GLU A 341 21.28 -2.33 -9.36
N ASP A 342 21.29 -2.26 -8.02
CA ASP A 342 21.26 -3.43 -7.14
C ASP A 342 19.81 -3.78 -6.78
N LYS A 343 19.12 -4.39 -7.73
CA LYS A 343 17.74 -4.87 -7.53
C LYS A 343 17.56 -6.33 -7.88
N SER A 344 16.70 -7.00 -7.11
CA SER A 344 16.27 -8.37 -7.38
C SER A 344 14.76 -8.53 -7.24
N ARG A 345 14.22 -9.55 -7.92
CA ARG A 345 12.80 -9.93 -7.89
C ARG A 345 12.68 -11.39 -7.52
N LYS A 346 11.67 -11.76 -6.73
CA LYS A 346 11.40 -13.15 -6.36
C LYS A 346 9.92 -13.41 -6.18
N ASP A 347 9.41 -14.42 -6.88
CA ASP A 347 8.08 -14.98 -6.60
C ASP A 347 8.19 -16.07 -5.54
N LEU A 348 7.24 -16.09 -4.60
CA LEU A 348 7.14 -17.10 -3.55
C LEU A 348 5.73 -17.68 -3.50
N PRO A 349 5.57 -18.99 -3.19
CA PRO A 349 4.24 -19.56 -2.99
C PRO A 349 3.51 -18.89 -1.81
N GLY A 350 2.21 -18.62 -1.98
CA GLY A 350 1.33 -18.13 -0.94
C GLY A 350 0.28 -17.16 -1.46
N ASP A 351 -0.73 -16.88 -0.61
CA ASP A 351 -1.69 -15.80 -0.83
C ASP A 351 -1.09 -14.40 -0.55
N HIS A 352 -1.89 -13.34 -0.68
CA HIS A 352 -1.48 -11.94 -0.44
C HIS A 352 -0.81 -11.71 0.93
N TYR A 353 -1.13 -12.53 1.94
CA TYR A 353 -0.65 -12.40 3.31
C TYR A 353 0.21 -13.59 3.76
N PHE A 354 0.59 -14.49 2.84
CA PHE A 354 1.34 -15.72 3.08
C PHE A 354 0.77 -16.53 4.27
N GLN A 355 -0.54 -16.75 4.31
CA GLN A 355 -1.22 -17.35 5.47
C GLN A 355 -0.91 -18.84 5.65
N GLU A 356 -0.42 -19.52 4.62
CA GLU A 356 -0.08 -20.93 4.67
C GLU A 356 1.03 -21.19 5.71
N PRO A 357 0.96 -22.30 6.47
CA PRO A 357 1.97 -22.63 7.46
C PRO A 357 3.39 -22.62 6.88
N GLY A 358 4.26 -21.79 7.45
CA GLY A 358 5.67 -21.66 7.04
C GLY A 358 5.92 -20.65 5.92
N ALA A 359 4.91 -20.15 5.21
CA ALA A 359 5.11 -19.22 4.09
C ALA A 359 5.74 -17.89 4.56
N ARG A 360 5.23 -17.29 5.64
CA ARG A 360 5.85 -16.09 6.27
C ARG A 360 7.28 -16.31 6.74
N ALA A 361 7.59 -17.51 7.26
CA ALA A 361 8.94 -17.83 7.67
C ALA A 361 9.89 -17.87 6.46
N ALA A 362 9.45 -18.46 5.34
CA ALA A 362 10.21 -18.49 4.09
C ALA A 362 10.42 -17.09 3.49
N VAL A 363 9.40 -16.23 3.51
CA VAL A 363 9.52 -14.81 3.11
C VAL A 363 10.57 -14.11 3.97
N ALA A 364 10.52 -14.29 5.29
CA ALA A 364 11.49 -13.69 6.21
C ALA A 364 12.91 -14.22 6.00
N ASP A 365 13.09 -15.50 5.67
CA ASP A 365 14.40 -16.07 5.31
C ASP A 365 14.97 -15.37 4.08
N VAL A 366 14.18 -15.22 3.01
CA VAL A 366 14.58 -14.51 1.79
C VAL A 366 14.97 -13.06 2.08
N MET A 367 14.16 -12.34 2.85
CA MET A 367 14.48 -10.95 3.22
C MET A 367 15.76 -10.89 4.04
N CYS A 368 15.94 -11.77 5.03
CA CYS A 368 17.14 -11.77 5.86
C CYS A 368 18.40 -12.12 5.07
N GLU A 369 18.36 -13.14 4.21
CA GLU A 369 19.50 -13.47 3.34
C GLU A 369 19.87 -12.28 2.47
N TRP A 370 18.88 -11.66 1.81
CA TRP A 370 19.10 -10.50 0.95
C TRP A 370 19.68 -9.29 1.69
N ILE A 371 19.23 -9.04 2.93
CA ILE A 371 19.76 -7.98 3.79
C ILE A 371 21.20 -8.32 4.23
N ALA A 372 21.48 -9.57 4.60
CA ALA A 372 22.79 -9.99 5.10
C ALA A 372 23.89 -9.86 4.05
N ASP A 373 23.56 -10.06 2.78
CA ASP A 373 24.48 -9.90 1.66
C ASP A 373 24.92 -8.44 1.44
N ARG A 374 24.11 -7.47 1.88
CA ARG A 374 24.32 -6.02 1.67
C ARG A 374 24.76 -5.27 2.92
N PHE A 375 24.28 -5.73 4.07
CA PHE A 375 24.51 -5.13 5.37
C PHE A 375 25.06 -6.20 6.32
N PRO A 376 26.39 -6.38 6.40
CA PRO A 376 27.02 -7.51 7.08
C PRO A 376 26.56 -7.69 8.53
N LYS A 377 26.32 -8.95 8.92
CA LYS A 377 25.79 -9.36 10.24
C LYS A 377 26.58 -8.88 11.47
N ALA A 378 27.79 -8.33 11.30
CA ALA A 378 28.52 -7.66 12.39
C ALA A 378 27.76 -6.44 12.95
N GLN A 379 26.68 -6.02 12.28
CA GLN A 379 25.78 -4.93 12.67
C GLN A 379 24.41 -5.41 13.22
N TRP A 380 24.14 -6.71 13.41
CA TRP A 380 22.80 -7.20 13.79
C TRP A 380 22.64 -7.55 15.27
#